data_AF-A0A9P7ZTA4-F1
#
_entry.id   AF-A0A9P7ZTA4-F1
#
_cell.length_a   1.000
_cell.length_b   1.000
_cell.length_c   1.000
_cell.angle_alpha   90.00
_cell.angle_beta   90.00
_cell.angle_gamma   90.00
#
_symmetry.space_group_name_H-M   'P 1'
#
loop_
_entity.id
_entity.type
_entity.pdbx_description
1 polymer ?
#
loop_
_entity_poly.entity_id
_entity_poly.type
_entity_poly.pdbx_seq_one_letter_code
_entity_poly.pdbx_strand_id
1 'polypeptide(L)'
;MAPVDRAQQTVVEQQLQNIIQDLYEIMVQVTNYDTTPRPTRDVLADQIKSLAASLQTLHTTASTTPLPSVPPELIHYVENGRNPDIYTREFVELVRRGNQTFNGKLNAFAGFRDMLARDIASAMPELRDDVDRIMEGAGLASPSAVGHGNVKTEDGLADVQMSAAGPENGSGGANAAS
;
A
#
# COMPACT_ATOMS: atom_id res chain seq x y z
N MET A 1 4.61 -11.50 -4.95
CA MET A 1 3.32 -11.35 -5.64
C MET A 1 3.50 -11.93 -7.04
N ALA A 2 2.87 -13.07 -7.33
CA ALA A 2 2.90 -13.63 -8.68
C ALA A 2 2.10 -12.71 -9.63
N PRO A 3 2.52 -12.52 -10.89
CA PRO A 3 1.76 -11.74 -11.84
C PRO A 3 0.42 -12.42 -12.09
N VAL A 4 -0.67 -11.71 -11.81
CA VAL A 4 -2.03 -12.19 -12.08
C VAL A 4 -2.25 -12.13 -13.60
N ASP A 5 -2.84 -13.17 -14.17
CA ASP A 5 -3.16 -13.22 -15.59
C ASP A 5 -4.25 -12.18 -15.92
N ARG A 6 -3.81 -11.00 -16.38
CA ARG A 6 -4.68 -9.85 -16.67
C ARG A 6 -5.80 -10.19 -17.65
N ALA A 7 -5.56 -11.15 -18.56
CA ALA A 7 -6.56 -11.56 -19.54
C ALA A 7 -7.81 -12.14 -18.88
N GLN A 8 -7.65 -12.91 -17.79
CA GLN A 8 -8.79 -13.53 -17.10
C GLN A 8 -9.57 -12.54 -16.23
N GLN A 9 -8.88 -11.53 -15.67
CA GLN A 9 -9.53 -10.44 -14.94
C GLN A 9 -10.43 -9.60 -15.86
N THR A 10 -9.97 -9.30 -17.07
CA THR A 10 -10.75 -8.53 -18.05
C THR A 10 -12.05 -9.24 -18.44
N VAL A 11 -12.07 -10.58 -18.46
CA VAL A 11 -13.30 -11.34 -18.74
C VAL A 11 -14.35 -11.13 -17.65
N VAL A 12 -13.94 -11.26 -16.37
CA VAL A 12 -14.84 -11.05 -15.23
C VAL A 12 -15.33 -9.59 -15.20
N GLU A 13 -14.44 -8.64 -15.46
CA GLU A 13 -14.77 -7.22 -15.52
C GLU A 13 -15.80 -6.92 -16.63
N GLN A 14 -15.61 -7.47 -17.83
CA GLN A 14 -16.53 -7.31 -18.94
C GLN A 14 -17.91 -7.92 -18.64
N GLN A 15 -17.94 -9.11 -18.02
CA GLN A 15 -19.19 -9.74 -17.58
C GLN A 15 -19.93 -8.84 -16.57
N LEU A 16 -19.21 -8.23 -15.63
CA LEU A 16 -19.77 -7.30 -14.65
C LEU A 16 -20.37 -6.06 -15.32
N GLN A 17 -19.66 -5.47 -16.30
CA GLN A 17 -20.15 -4.33 -17.07
C GLN A 17 -21.43 -4.68 -17.83
N ASN A 18 -21.48 -5.85 -18.48
CA ASN A 18 -22.66 -6.30 -19.20
C ASN A 18 -23.86 -6.47 -18.27
N ILE A 19 -23.66 -7.00 -17.05
CA ILE A 19 -24.74 -7.13 -16.04
C ILE A 19 -25.25 -5.76 -15.60
N ILE A 20 -24.39 -4.78 -15.38
CA ILE A 20 -24.80 -3.41 -15.04
C ILE A 20 -25.62 -2.80 -16.18
N GLN A 21 -25.21 -3.05 -17.43
CA GLN A 21 -25.94 -2.61 -18.61
C GLN A 21 -27.33 -3.27 -18.72
N ASP A 22 -27.41 -4.59 -18.49
CA ASP A 22 -28.68 -5.34 -18.47
C ASP A 22 -29.63 -4.79 -17.39
N LEU A 23 -29.12 -4.50 -16.18
CA LEU A 23 -29.89 -3.91 -15.08
C LEU A 23 -30.42 -2.52 -15.44
N TYR A 24 -29.61 -1.69 -16.09
CA TYR A 24 -30.03 -0.37 -16.55
C TYR A 24 -31.12 -0.47 -17.63
N GLU A 25 -30.98 -1.38 -18.58
CA GLU A 25 -31.97 -1.59 -19.63
C GLU A 25 -33.31 -2.07 -19.05
N ILE A 26 -33.27 -3.03 -18.12
CA ILE A 26 -34.47 -3.51 -17.40
C ILE A 26 -35.14 -2.35 -16.64
N MET A 27 -34.37 -1.52 -15.94
CA MET A 27 -34.92 -0.34 -15.23
C MET A 27 -35.65 0.61 -16.18
N VAL A 28 -35.07 0.89 -17.35
CA VAL A 28 -35.68 1.75 -18.37
C VAL A 28 -36.96 1.12 -18.94
N GLN A 29 -36.95 -0.19 -19.20
CA GLN A 29 -38.13 -0.89 -19.72
C GLN A 29 -39.27 -0.96 -18.70
N VAL A 30 -38.97 -1.21 -17.42
CA VAL A 30 -39.97 -1.22 -16.34
C VAL A 30 -40.58 0.18 -16.16
N THR A 31 -39.78 1.24 -16.23
CA THR A 31 -40.27 2.62 -16.11
C THR A 31 -41.21 3.00 -17.27
N ASN A 32 -40.97 2.46 -18.47
CA ASN A 32 -41.76 2.73 -19.68
C ASN A 32 -42.78 1.62 -20.01
N TYR A 33 -43.09 0.74 -19.05
CA TYR A 33 -43.86 -0.46 -19.28
C TYR A 33 -45.30 -0.16 -19.77
N ASP A 34 -45.93 0.88 -19.22
CA ASP A 34 -47.32 1.29 -19.56
C ASP A 34 -47.39 2.43 -20.60
N THR A 35 -46.24 3.04 -20.94
CA THR A 35 -46.19 4.17 -21.89
C THR A 35 -46.10 3.71 -23.34
N THR A 36 -45.82 2.43 -23.58
CA THR A 36 -45.65 1.87 -24.92
C THR A 36 -46.85 1.01 -25.33
N PRO A 37 -47.45 1.23 -26.51
CA PRO A 37 -48.61 0.47 -26.99
C PRO A 37 -48.29 -0.98 -27.42
N ARG A 38 -47.07 -1.46 -27.19
CA ARG A 38 -46.61 -2.81 -27.55
C ARG A 38 -46.55 -3.70 -26.30
N PRO A 39 -46.88 -4.99 -26.41
CA PRO A 39 -46.67 -5.93 -25.31
C PRO A 39 -45.18 -6.10 -25.02
N THR A 40 -44.68 -5.40 -24.00
CA THR A 40 -43.29 -5.46 -23.51
C THR A 40 -43.04 -6.59 -22.51
N ARG A 41 -44.11 -7.29 -22.08
CA ARG A 41 -44.05 -8.38 -21.10
C ARG A 41 -43.06 -9.49 -21.47
N ASP A 42 -43.12 -9.98 -22.70
CA ASP A 42 -42.29 -11.10 -23.13
C ASP A 42 -40.82 -10.69 -23.23
N VAL A 43 -40.56 -9.46 -23.69
CA VAL A 43 -39.20 -8.87 -23.74
C VAL A 43 -38.61 -8.75 -22.33
N LEU A 44 -39.39 -8.22 -21.38
CA LEU A 44 -38.96 -8.10 -19.99
C LEU A 44 -38.68 -9.47 -19.35
N ALA A 45 -39.55 -10.46 -19.62
CA ALA A 45 -39.36 -11.81 -19.13
C ALA A 45 -38.08 -12.45 -19.69
N ASP A 46 -37.77 -12.21 -20.95
CA ASP A 46 -36.54 -12.72 -21.58
C ASP A 46 -35.29 -11.99 -21.08
N GLN A 47 -35.36 -10.68 -20.82
CA GLN A 47 -34.27 -9.93 -20.21
C GLN A 47 -33.96 -10.39 -18.78
N ILE A 48 -34.97 -10.68 -17.97
CA ILE A 48 -34.77 -11.22 -16.62
C ILE A 48 -34.10 -12.61 -16.68
N LYS A 49 -34.51 -13.46 -17.63
CA LYS A 49 -33.85 -14.77 -17.85
C LYS A 49 -32.39 -14.58 -18.30
N SER A 50 -32.13 -13.62 -19.20
CA SER A 50 -30.79 -13.28 -19.67
C SER A 50 -29.91 -12.80 -18.51
N LEU A 51 -30.42 -11.89 -17.67
CA LEU A 51 -29.73 -11.42 -16.46
C LEU A 51 -29.39 -12.57 -15.51
N ALA A 52 -30.32 -13.49 -15.27
CA ALA A 52 -30.08 -14.66 -14.43
C ALA A 52 -28.97 -15.56 -15.01
N ALA A 53 -28.96 -15.79 -16.32
CA ALA A 53 -27.90 -16.54 -17.00
C ALA A 53 -26.55 -15.82 -16.95
N SER A 54 -26.52 -14.49 -17.12
CA SER A 54 -25.32 -13.66 -16.99
C SER A 54 -24.73 -13.72 -15.58
N LEU A 55 -25.56 -13.61 -14.52
CA LEU A 55 -25.11 -13.74 -13.13
C LEU A 55 -24.56 -15.13 -12.82
N GLN A 56 -25.18 -16.18 -13.35
CA GLN A 56 -24.69 -17.54 -13.16
C GLN A 56 -23.35 -17.77 -13.88
N THR A 57 -23.19 -17.20 -15.07
CA THR A 57 -21.94 -17.21 -15.84
C THR A 57 -20.83 -16.43 -15.12
N LEU A 58 -21.16 -15.29 -14.52
CA LEU A 58 -20.22 -14.52 -13.69
C LEU A 58 -19.76 -15.34 -12.48
N HIS A 59 -20.70 -15.97 -11.76
CA HIS A 59 -20.37 -16.79 -10.59
C HIS A 59 -19.43 -17.94 -10.93
N THR A 60 -19.69 -18.68 -12.03
CA THR A 60 -18.81 -19.78 -12.46
C THR A 60 -17.45 -19.25 -12.89
N THR A 61 -17.41 -18.18 -13.69
CA THR A 61 -16.15 -17.57 -14.16
C THR A 61 -15.31 -17.07 -12.99
N ALA A 62 -15.91 -16.35 -12.03
CA ALA A 62 -15.22 -15.83 -10.85
C ALA A 62 -14.71 -16.95 -9.93
N SER A 63 -15.45 -18.06 -9.81
CA SER A 63 -15.05 -19.21 -8.98
C SER A 63 -13.89 -20.01 -9.59
N THR A 64 -13.77 -20.03 -10.92
CA THR A 64 -12.69 -20.75 -11.62
C THR A 64 -11.46 -19.90 -11.88
N THR A 65 -11.58 -18.58 -11.75
CA THR A 65 -10.49 -17.63 -12.01
C THR A 65 -9.69 -17.39 -10.73
N PRO A 66 -8.35 -17.50 -10.75
CA PRO A 66 -7.51 -17.17 -9.59
C PRO A 66 -7.49 -15.65 -9.37
N LEU A 67 -8.47 -15.15 -8.61
CA LEU A 67 -8.57 -13.74 -8.25
C LEU A 67 -7.66 -13.39 -7.06
N PRO A 68 -7.10 -12.17 -7.02
CA PRO A 68 -6.28 -11.73 -5.90
C PRO A 68 -7.13 -11.63 -4.61
N SER A 69 -6.52 -12.00 -3.48
CA SER A 69 -7.15 -11.87 -2.18
C SER A 69 -7.31 -10.39 -1.81
N VAL A 70 -8.54 -9.99 -1.48
CA VAL A 70 -8.87 -8.62 -1.07
C VAL A 70 -8.96 -8.57 0.47
N PRO A 71 -8.25 -7.64 1.14
CA PRO A 71 -8.41 -7.40 2.57
C PRO A 71 -9.87 -7.08 2.95
N PRO A 72 -10.40 -7.60 4.07
CA PRO A 72 -11.79 -7.33 4.48
C PRO A 72 -12.05 -5.84 4.74
N GLU A 73 -11.04 -5.10 5.20
CA GLU A 73 -11.13 -3.64 5.40
C GLU A 73 -11.42 -2.89 4.10
N LEU A 74 -10.93 -3.38 2.95
CA LEU A 74 -11.21 -2.77 1.65
C LEU A 74 -12.69 -2.93 1.24
N ILE A 75 -13.33 -4.02 1.66
CA ILE A 75 -14.76 -4.25 1.41
C ILE A 75 -15.58 -3.14 2.08
N HIS A 76 -15.23 -2.78 3.32
CA HIS A 76 -15.91 -1.71 4.05
C HIS A 76 -15.76 -0.34 3.37
N TYR A 77 -14.64 -0.07 2.69
CA TYR A 77 -14.47 1.17 1.94
C TYR A 77 -15.45 1.22 0.76
N VAL A 78 -15.58 0.12 0.01
CA VAL A 78 -16.49 0.02 -1.13
C VAL A 78 -17.96 0.09 -0.67
N GLU A 79 -18.33 -0.61 0.41
CA GLU A 79 -19.71 -0.60 0.95
C GLU A 79 -20.17 0.80 1.37
N ASN A 80 -19.26 1.60 1.91
CA ASN A 80 -19.55 2.98 2.32
C ASN A 80 -19.42 4.00 1.17
N GLY A 81 -19.10 3.55 -0.05
CA GLY A 81 -18.85 4.44 -1.20
C GLY A 81 -17.56 5.27 -1.09
N ARG A 82 -16.61 4.87 -0.23
CA ARG A 82 -15.30 5.50 -0.11
C ARG A 82 -14.35 4.94 -1.16
N ASN A 83 -13.51 5.79 -1.74
CA ASN A 83 -12.51 5.35 -2.70
C ASN A 83 -11.53 4.33 -2.05
N PRO A 84 -11.43 3.08 -2.55
CA PRO A 84 -10.52 2.07 -2.01
C PRO A 84 -9.04 2.44 -2.10
N ASP A 85 -8.64 3.35 -3.00
CA ASP A 85 -7.26 3.84 -3.09
C ASP A 85 -6.79 4.53 -1.80
N ILE A 86 -7.73 5.07 -1.03
CA ILE A 86 -7.43 5.73 0.25
C ILE A 86 -6.90 4.72 1.26
N TYR A 87 -7.44 3.49 1.29
CA TYR A 87 -6.92 2.44 2.17
C TYR A 87 -5.45 2.12 1.84
N THR A 88 -5.13 1.98 0.55
CA THR A 88 -3.75 1.69 0.12
C THR A 88 -2.81 2.83 0.51
N ARG A 89 -3.26 4.08 0.35
CA ARG A 89 -2.51 5.26 0.81
C ARG A 89 -2.29 5.24 2.32
N GLU A 90 -3.35 5.06 3.12
CA GLU A 90 -3.29 5.02 4.58
C GLU A 90 -2.41 3.86 5.06
N PHE A 91 -2.44 2.71 4.38
CA PHE A 91 -1.58 1.57 4.67
C PHE A 91 -0.10 1.91 4.46
N VAL A 92 0.25 2.53 3.33
CA VAL A 92 1.63 2.96 3.06
C VAL A 92 2.09 4.01 4.07
N GLU A 93 1.23 4.98 4.39
CA GLU A 93 1.50 5.99 5.42
C GLU A 93 1.73 5.36 6.81
N LEU A 94 0.90 4.38 7.17
CA LEU A 94 1.02 3.62 8.41
C LEU A 94 2.34 2.84 8.48
N VAL A 95 2.69 2.11 7.42
CA VAL A 95 3.95 1.35 7.35
C VAL A 95 5.14 2.28 7.45
N ARG A 96 5.12 3.41 6.74
CA ARG A 96 6.20 4.42 6.80
C ARG A 96 6.35 4.97 8.22
N ARG A 97 5.25 5.42 8.82
CA ARG A 97 5.24 5.97 10.19
C ARG A 97 5.69 4.92 11.21
N GLY A 98 5.23 3.68 11.06
CA GLY A 98 5.65 2.55 11.87
C GLY A 98 7.15 2.32 11.78
N ASN A 99 7.69 2.22 10.56
CA ASN A 99 9.12 2.01 10.32
C ASN A 99 9.97 3.14 10.93
N GLN A 100 9.59 4.40 10.71
CA GLN A 100 10.28 5.54 11.32
C GLN A 100 10.26 5.47 12.86
N THR A 101 9.10 5.14 13.43
CA THR A 101 8.95 5.00 14.89
C THR A 101 9.81 3.87 15.43
N PHE A 102 9.86 2.72 14.74
CA PHE A 102 10.70 1.59 15.13
C PHE A 102 12.18 1.92 15.05
N ASN A 103 12.64 2.54 13.95
CA ASN A 103 14.04 2.96 13.82
C ASN A 103 14.42 3.98 14.90
N GLY A 104 13.54 4.94 15.21
CA GLY A 104 13.77 5.88 16.30
C GLY A 104 13.91 5.19 17.67
N LYS A 105 13.06 4.21 17.96
CA LYS A 105 13.16 3.40 19.20
C LYS A 105 14.45 2.58 19.23
N LEU A 106 14.81 1.92 18.13
CA LEU A 106 16.04 1.13 18.04
C LEU A 106 17.27 2.01 18.29
N ASN A 107 17.33 3.19 17.69
CA ASN A 107 18.42 4.15 17.90
C ASN A 107 18.47 4.65 19.35
N ALA A 108 17.32 4.94 19.96
CA ALA A 108 17.26 5.35 21.37
C ALA A 108 17.72 4.25 22.31
N PHE A 109 17.32 2.99 22.08
CA PHE A 109 17.79 1.85 22.88
C PHE A 109 19.27 1.56 22.66
N ALA A 110 19.79 1.72 21.44
CA ALA A 110 21.22 1.60 21.16
C ALA A 110 22.02 2.67 21.92
N GLY A 111 21.61 3.94 21.86
CA GLY A 111 22.25 5.01 22.61
C GLY A 111 22.16 4.82 24.13
N PHE A 112 21.01 4.37 24.64
CA PHE A 112 20.84 4.05 26.06
C PHE A 112 21.78 2.92 26.50
N ARG A 113 21.88 1.84 25.72
CA ARG A 113 22.80 0.73 25.97
C ARG A 113 24.25 1.23 26.00
N ASP A 114 24.67 2.03 25.04
CA ASP A 114 26.05 2.50 24.92
C ASP A 114 26.43 3.43 26.09
N MET A 115 25.52 4.32 26.49
CA MET A 115 25.70 5.18 27.66
C MET A 115 25.75 4.37 28.95
N LEU A 116 24.84 3.41 29.13
CA LEU A 116 24.81 2.56 30.31
C LEU A 116 26.07 1.69 30.42
N ALA A 117 26.54 1.12 29.31
CA ALA A 117 27.77 0.33 29.26
C ALA A 117 28.99 1.17 29.66
N ARG A 118 29.09 2.39 29.15
CA ARG A 118 30.14 3.34 29.53
C ARG A 118 30.06 3.73 31.01
N ASP A 119 28.88 4.05 31.50
CA ASP A 119 28.67 4.48 32.89
C ASP A 119 29.01 3.35 33.86
N ILE A 120 28.55 2.11 33.60
CA ILE A 120 28.92 0.92 34.40
C ILE A 120 30.44 0.71 34.38
N ALA A 121 31.07 0.75 33.21
CA ALA A 121 32.52 0.61 33.10
C ALA A 121 33.29 1.72 33.88
N SER A 122 32.74 2.93 33.95
CA SER A 122 33.36 4.05 34.68
C SER A 122 33.16 3.96 36.20
N ALA A 123 31.95 3.63 36.65
CA ALA A 123 31.56 3.62 38.05
C ALA A 123 31.97 2.33 38.77
N MET A 124 32.06 1.20 38.04
CA MET A 124 32.39 -0.13 38.57
C MET A 124 33.49 -0.77 37.70
N PRO A 125 34.77 -0.43 37.94
CA PRO A 125 35.88 -0.90 37.11
C PRO A 125 36.06 -2.43 37.09
N GLU A 126 35.62 -3.13 38.14
CA GLU A 126 35.65 -4.60 38.25
C GLU A 126 34.72 -5.32 37.27
N LEU A 127 33.72 -4.62 36.72
CA LEU A 127 32.75 -5.17 35.77
C LEU A 127 33.08 -4.86 34.30
N ARG A 128 34.20 -4.19 34.01
CA ARG A 128 34.57 -3.78 32.64
C ARG A 128 34.65 -4.94 31.68
N ASP A 129 35.35 -6.00 32.07
CA ASP A 129 35.56 -7.18 31.22
C ASP A 129 34.23 -7.89 30.91
N ASP A 130 33.29 -7.89 31.87
CA ASP A 130 31.95 -8.45 31.68
C ASP A 130 31.10 -7.59 30.74
N VAL A 131 31.17 -6.27 30.87
CA VAL A 131 30.47 -5.33 29.98
C VAL A 131 31.02 -5.43 28.55
N ASP A 132 32.35 -5.48 28.39
CA ASP A 132 33.00 -5.64 27.09
C ASP A 132 32.58 -6.97 26.44
N ARG A 133 32.55 -8.07 27.21
CA ARG A 133 32.07 -9.37 26.73
C ARG A 133 30.61 -9.34 26.28
N ILE A 134 29.73 -8.63 26.99
CA ILE A 134 28.31 -8.49 26.62
C ILE A 134 28.17 -7.68 25.33
N MET A 135 28.93 -6.59 25.18
CA MET A 135 28.91 -5.74 24.00
C MET A 135 29.44 -6.49 22.76
N GLU A 136 30.54 -7.23 22.91
CA GLU A 136 31.09 -8.08 21.86
C GLU A 136 30.14 -9.23 21.48
N GLY A 137 29.52 -9.87 22.47
CA GLY A 137 28.50 -10.91 22.24
C GLY A 137 27.26 -10.40 21.50
N ALA A 138 26.96 -9.10 21.62
CA ALA A 138 25.92 -8.41 20.86
C ALA A 138 26.42 -7.85 19.51
N GLY A 139 27.69 -8.08 19.14
CA GLY A 139 28.29 -7.65 17.87
C GLY A 139 28.65 -6.15 17.82
N LEU A 140 28.89 -5.53 18.98
CA LEU A 140 29.09 -4.10 19.13
C LEU A 140 30.50 -3.80 19.65
N ALA A 141 30.96 -2.57 19.45
CA ALA A 141 32.28 -2.15 19.93
C ALA A 141 32.31 -2.04 21.47
N SER A 142 33.40 -2.53 22.06
CA SER A 142 33.62 -2.55 23.50
C SER A 142 33.88 -1.14 24.05
N PRO A 143 33.21 -0.69 25.13
CA PRO A 143 33.40 0.64 25.71
C PRO A 143 34.84 0.92 26.17
N SER A 144 35.61 -0.12 26.55
CA SER A 144 37.02 0.02 26.94
C SER A 144 37.97 0.38 25.77
N ALA A 145 37.55 0.17 24.51
CA ALA A 145 38.34 0.52 23.33
C ALA A 145 38.25 2.03 22.97
N VAL A 146 37.24 2.75 23.47
CA VAL A 146 37.07 4.19 23.24
C VAL A 146 37.84 4.96 24.31
N GLY A 147 39.16 5.05 24.11
CA GLY A 147 40.05 5.84 24.97
C GLY A 147 39.67 7.33 25.02
N HIS A 148 40.05 7.99 26.12
CA HIS A 148 39.87 9.43 26.39
C HIS A 148 40.49 10.33 25.30
N GLY A 149 39.79 10.48 24.17
CA GLY A 149 40.09 11.43 23.11
C GLY A 149 39.12 12.60 23.16
N ASN A 150 39.65 13.77 23.49
CA ASN A 150 39.04 15.10 23.48
C ASN A 150 37.79 15.25 22.58
N VAL A 151 36.63 15.54 23.18
CA VAL A 151 35.40 15.91 22.46
C VAL A 151 35.64 17.25 21.78
N LYS A 152 35.87 17.22 20.46
CA LYS A 152 35.79 18.40 19.61
C LYS A 152 34.32 18.55 19.22
N THR A 153 33.65 19.54 19.82
CA THR A 153 32.33 20.00 19.40
C THR A 153 32.47 20.55 17.98
N GLU A 154 32.05 19.81 16.97
CA GLU A 154 31.80 20.35 15.63
C GLU A 154 30.29 20.26 15.39
N ASP A 155 29.66 21.43 15.55
CA ASP A 155 28.35 21.75 14.98
C ASP A 155 28.35 21.37 13.50
N GLY A 156 27.43 20.51 13.12
CA GLY A 156 27.29 20.00 11.77
C GLY A 156 25.85 19.62 11.49
N LEU A 157 24.99 20.64 11.38
CA LEU A 157 23.72 20.55 10.66
C LEU A 157 24.02 20.12 9.21
N ALA A 158 24.02 18.82 8.95
CA ALA A 158 24.00 18.29 7.60
C ALA A 158 22.54 18.13 7.16
N ASP A 159 22.08 19.16 6.46
CA ASP A 159 20.88 19.19 5.64
C ASP A 159 20.87 17.99 4.68
N VAL A 160 20.01 17.00 4.91
CA VAL A 160 19.79 15.89 3.98
C VAL A 160 18.76 16.35 2.96
N GLN A 161 19.24 17.04 1.93
CA GLN A 161 18.47 17.26 0.71
C GLN A 161 18.24 15.92 0.01
N MET A 162 17.01 15.42 0.11
CA MET A 162 16.52 14.27 -0.64
C MET A 162 16.27 14.72 -2.08
N SER A 163 17.21 14.43 -2.98
CA SER A 163 17.05 14.66 -4.41
C SER A 163 15.95 13.75 -4.96
N ALA A 164 14.79 14.35 -5.23
CA ALA A 164 13.72 13.75 -6.01
C ALA A 164 14.00 14.00 -7.50
N ALA A 165 14.43 12.96 -8.21
CA ALA A 165 14.45 12.97 -9.66
C ALA A 165 13.03 12.70 -10.18
N GLY A 166 12.35 13.76 -10.63
CA GLY A 166 11.23 13.69 -11.57
C GLY A 166 11.68 14.27 -12.91
N PRO A 167 11.24 13.72 -14.07
CA PRO A 167 11.65 14.25 -15.37
C PRO A 167 10.74 15.43 -15.74
N GLU A 168 11.30 16.64 -15.83
CA GLU A 168 10.61 17.75 -16.48
C GLU A 168 11.09 17.94 -17.92
N ASN A 169 10.09 17.80 -18.77
CA ASN A 169 10.04 18.12 -20.18
C ASN A 169 10.28 19.63 -20.37
N GLY A 170 11.28 19.99 -21.19
CA GLY A 170 11.65 21.38 -21.44
C GLY A 170 11.69 21.67 -22.94
N SER A 171 10.64 22.31 -23.41
CA SER A 171 10.48 22.93 -24.73
C SER A 171 11.60 23.91 -25.11
N GLY A 172 11.88 24.05 -26.40
CA GLY A 172 12.40 25.30 -26.93
C GLY A 172 13.00 25.19 -28.33
N GLY A 173 12.42 25.89 -29.30
CA GLY A 173 13.16 26.26 -30.51
C GLY A 173 12.34 26.32 -31.79
N ALA A 174 11.44 27.30 -31.90
CA ALA A 174 11.06 27.82 -33.20
C ALA A 174 12.28 28.47 -33.87
N ASN A 175 12.55 28.13 -35.13
CA ASN A 175 13.03 29.12 -36.10
C ASN A 175 12.75 28.72 -37.54
N ALA A 176 12.47 29.74 -38.34
CA ALA A 176 12.01 29.76 -39.73
C ALA A 176 13.05 29.27 -40.75
N ALA A 177 12.58 28.81 -41.91
CA ALA A 177 12.97 29.33 -43.22
C ALA A 177 12.20 28.64 -44.36
N SER A 178 11.65 29.47 -45.25
CA SER A 178 11.44 29.32 -46.70
C SER A 178 10.71 28.10 -47.27
#